data_AF-X1KL09-F1
#
_entry.id   AF-X1KL09-F1
#
_cell.length_a   1.000
_cell.length_b   1.000
_cell.length_c   1.000
_cell.angle_alpha   90.00
_cell.angle_beta   90.00
_cell.angle_gamma   90.00
#
_symmetry.space_group_name_H-M   'P 1'
#
loop_
_entity.id
_entity.type
_entity.pdbx_description
1 polymer ?
#
loop_
_entity_poly.entity_id
_entity_poly.type
_entity_poly.pdbx_seq_one_letter_code
_entity_poly.pdbx_strand_id
1 'polypeptide(L)'
;YKVPVKIAILNNGYLGMVRQWQQLFYESRYSQVNLEGHPDFVKVAQAYEIEGIRVTKPEQVEPALKKALNIAGPVILDFRVSREENVFPMVPAGAALNQIIEGLA
;
A
#
# COMPACT_ATOMS: atom_id res chain seq x y z
N TYR A 1 -16.27 -14.79 -14.93
CA TYR A 1 -16.64 -15.36 -13.61
C TYR A 1 -16.82 -14.22 -12.60
N LYS A 2 -17.90 -14.20 -11.81
CA LYS A 2 -18.15 -13.17 -10.77
C LYS A 2 -17.55 -13.60 -9.43
N VAL A 3 -16.24 -13.88 -9.41
CA VAL A 3 -15.58 -14.31 -8.18
C VAL A 3 -15.55 -13.13 -7.20
N PRO A 4 -16.02 -13.28 -5.95
CA PRO A 4 -16.17 -12.17 -4.99
C PRO A 4 -14.82 -11.77 -4.35
N VAL A 5 -13.79 -11.52 -5.16
CA VAL A 5 -12.44 -11.12 -4.68
C VAL A 5 -12.45 -9.66 -4.23
N LYS A 6 -11.86 -9.39 -3.05
CA LYS A 6 -11.69 -8.04 -2.52
C LYS A 6 -10.22 -7.66 -2.60
N ILE A 7 -9.90 -6.68 -3.42
CA ILE A 7 -8.52 -6.24 -3.66
C ILE A 7 -8.29 -4.96 -2.86
N ALA A 8 -7.44 -5.02 -1.84
CA ALA A 8 -7.03 -3.85 -1.08
C ALA A 8 -5.63 -3.41 -1.52
N ILE A 9 -5.53 -2.22 -2.12
CA ILE A 9 -4.27 -1.61 -2.53
C ILE A 9 -3.85 -0.66 -1.41
N LEU A 10 -2.75 -0.98 -0.74
CA LEU A 10 -2.08 -0.05 0.18
C LEU A 10 -1.17 0.87 -0.62
N ASN A 11 -1.73 2.01 -1.01
CA ASN A 11 -1.14 2.91 -1.98
C ASN A 11 -0.36 4.03 -1.27
N ASN A 12 0.95 3.79 -1.11
CA ASN A 12 1.92 4.77 -0.61
C ASN A 12 2.64 5.55 -1.75
N GLY A 13 2.30 5.29 -3.01
CA GLY A 13 2.92 5.93 -4.18
C GLY A 13 4.40 5.58 -4.40
N TYR A 14 4.90 4.49 -3.81
CA TYR A 14 6.28 4.05 -3.93
C TYR A 14 6.39 2.54 -4.13
N LEU A 15 7.51 2.08 -4.67
CA LEU A 15 8.03 0.74 -4.40
C LEU A 15 8.54 0.68 -2.95
N GLY A 16 7.60 0.65 -1.99
CA GLY A 16 7.86 0.94 -0.57
C GLY A 16 9.01 0.17 0.04
N MET A 17 9.12 -1.14 -0.23
CA MET A 17 10.22 -1.96 0.28
C MET A 17 11.58 -1.49 -0.26
N VAL A 18 11.71 -1.27 -1.57
CA VAL A 18 12.98 -0.79 -2.16
C VAL A 18 13.29 0.63 -1.68
N ARG A 19 12.28 1.48 -1.53
CA ARG A 19 12.42 2.83 -0.97
C ARG A 19 12.95 2.79 0.47
N GLN A 20 12.44 1.92 1.33
CA GLN A 20 12.95 1.74 2.70
C GLN A 20 14.44 1.35 2.69
N TRP A 21 14.86 0.45 1.82
CA TRP A 21 16.27 0.08 1.68
C TRP A 21 17.13 1.25 1.19
N GLN A 22 16.66 2.01 0.19
CA GLN A 22 17.34 3.22 -0.28
C GLN A 22 17.46 4.29 0.81
N GLN A 23 16.42 4.43 1.65
CA GLN A 23 16.44 5.33 2.81
C GLN A 23 17.49 4.90 3.84
N LEU A 24 17.50 3.63 4.24
CA LEU A 24 18.34 3.15 5.34
C LEU A 24 19.81 2.96 4.95
N PHE A 25 20.10 2.53 3.72
CA PHE A 25 21.44 2.08 3.33
C PHE A 25 22.08 2.89 2.19
N TYR A 26 21.35 3.86 1.62
CA TYR A 26 21.84 4.67 0.50
C TYR A 26 21.56 6.17 0.71
N GLU A 27 21.62 6.66 1.95
CA GLU A 27 21.49 8.10 2.29
C GLU A 27 20.21 8.74 1.72
N SER A 28 19.10 7.99 1.67
CA SER A 28 17.84 8.46 1.07
C SER A 28 17.95 8.84 -0.41
N ARG A 29 18.93 8.28 -1.14
CA ARG A 29 19.06 8.44 -2.59
C ARG A 29 18.03 7.59 -3.30
N TYR A 30 16.85 8.15 -3.51
CA TYR A 30 15.75 7.48 -4.18
C TYR A 30 15.99 7.36 -5.69
N SER A 31 16.08 6.13 -6.19
CA SER A 31 16.30 5.84 -7.61
C SER A 31 15.22 4.93 -8.13
N GLN A 32 14.36 5.45 -9.02
CA GLN A 32 13.31 4.71 -9.74
C GLN A 32 12.29 4.00 -8.84
N VAL A 33 12.05 4.52 -7.64
CA VAL A 33 11.07 3.97 -6.68
C VAL A 33 9.79 4.79 -6.56
N ASN A 34 9.79 6.07 -6.95
CA ASN A 34 8.60 6.93 -6.94
C ASN A 34 7.65 6.50 -8.06
N LEU A 35 6.41 6.15 -7.70
CA LEU A 35 5.35 5.73 -8.62
C LEU A 35 4.33 6.84 -8.88
N GLU A 36 4.72 8.10 -8.66
CA GLU A 36 3.93 9.24 -9.07
C GLU A 36 3.60 9.18 -10.57
N GLY A 37 2.33 9.37 -10.92
CA GLY A 37 1.83 9.17 -12.28
C GLY A 37 1.30 7.76 -12.58
N HIS A 38 1.28 6.83 -11.62
CA HIS A 38 0.58 5.56 -11.80
C HIS A 38 -0.95 5.72 -12.05
N PRO A 39 -1.62 4.70 -12.62
CA PRO A 39 -3.03 4.79 -12.96
C PRO A 39 -3.95 5.10 -11.76
N ASP A 40 -5.08 5.72 -12.04
CA ASP A 40 -6.17 5.79 -11.07
C ASP A 40 -6.86 4.41 -10.97
N PHE A 41 -6.52 3.65 -9.94
CA PHE A 41 -7.05 2.30 -9.73
C PHE A 41 -8.58 2.23 -9.58
N VAL A 42 -9.24 3.30 -9.14
CA VAL A 42 -10.71 3.36 -9.12
C VAL A 42 -11.26 3.43 -10.54
N LYS A 43 -10.66 4.25 -11.40
CA LYS A 43 -11.05 4.32 -12.82
C LYS A 43 -10.73 3.01 -13.56
N VAL A 44 -9.60 2.37 -13.22
CA VAL A 44 -9.27 1.05 -13.76
C VAL A 44 -10.36 0.04 -13.35
N ALA A 45 -10.75 -0.01 -12.08
CA ALA A 45 -11.84 -0.89 -11.63
C ALA A 45 -13.12 -0.66 -12.45
N GLN A 46 -13.53 0.60 -12.59
CA GLN A 46 -14.72 0.99 -13.35
C GLN A 46 -14.64 0.56 -14.83
N ALA A 47 -13.48 0.67 -15.47
CA ALA A 47 -13.26 0.22 -16.84
C ALA A 47 -13.44 -1.30 -17.01
N TYR A 48 -13.27 -2.07 -15.94
CA TYR A 48 -13.53 -3.52 -15.89
C TYR A 48 -14.93 -3.86 -15.34
N GLU A 49 -15.83 -2.88 -15.20
CA GLU A 49 -17.17 -3.06 -14.59
C GLU A 49 -17.11 -3.55 -13.13
N ILE A 50 -16.03 -3.19 -12.42
CA ILE A 50 -15.79 -3.53 -11.02
C ILE A 50 -16.00 -2.28 -10.16
N GLU A 51 -16.62 -2.44 -8.99
CA GLU A 51 -16.74 -1.35 -8.02
C GLU A 51 -15.33 -0.95 -7.53
N GLY A 52 -15.00 0.34 -7.69
CA GLY A 52 -13.79 0.95 -7.14
C GLY A 52 -14.11 1.91 -6.00
N ILE A 53 -13.44 1.74 -4.86
CA ILE A 53 -13.63 2.57 -3.66
C ILE A 53 -12.29 3.21 -3.30
N ARG A 54 -12.25 4.55 -3.22
CA ARG A 54 -11.07 5.27 -2.73
C ARG A 54 -11.23 5.61 -1.25
N VAL A 55 -10.19 5.36 -0.47
CA VAL A 55 -10.09 5.66 0.95
C VAL A 55 -8.90 6.58 1.16
N THR A 56 -9.14 7.81 1.63
CA THR A 56 -8.10 8.83 1.85
C THR A 56 -7.95 9.25 3.30
N LYS A 57 -8.85 8.80 4.18
CA LYS A 57 -8.85 9.17 5.60
C LYS A 57 -9.15 7.95 6.50
N PRO A 58 -8.62 7.91 7.73
CA PRO A 58 -8.85 6.80 8.66
C PRO A 58 -10.33 6.50 8.92
N GLU A 59 -11.17 7.52 9.08
CA GLU A 59 -12.60 7.37 9.36
C GLU A 59 -13.40 6.71 8.22
N GLN A 60 -12.82 6.63 7.02
CA GLN A 60 -13.43 5.99 5.85
C GLN A 60 -13.14 4.49 5.75
N VAL A 61 -12.18 3.97 6.51
CA VAL A 61 -11.71 2.58 6.41
C VAL A 61 -12.83 1.59 6.71
N GLU A 62 -13.47 1.70 7.88
CA GLU A 62 -14.54 0.79 8.28
C GLU A 62 -15.77 0.86 7.34
N PRO A 63 -16.29 2.05 6.98
CA PRO A 63 -17.36 2.15 5.98
C PRO A 63 -17.01 1.51 4.62
N ALA A 64 -15.79 1.71 4.13
CA ALA A 64 -15.34 1.16 2.85
C ALA A 64 -15.26 -0.37 2.87
N LEU A 65 -14.72 -0.94 3.95
CA LEU A 65 -14.67 -2.39 4.14
C LEU A 65 -16.07 -3.01 4.21
N LYS A 66 -16.98 -2.40 5.00
CA LYS A 66 -18.39 -2.85 5.07
C LYS A 66 -19.06 -2.82 3.70
N LYS A 67 -18.89 -1.73 2.95
CA LYS A 67 -19.43 -1.63 1.57
C LYS A 67 -18.86 -2.73 0.67
N ALA A 68 -17.54 -2.93 0.68
CA ALA A 68 -16.89 -3.93 -0.18
C ALA A 68 -17.34 -5.37 0.13
N LEU A 69 -17.51 -5.70 1.40
CA LEU A 69 -17.95 -7.03 1.85
C LEU A 69 -19.41 -7.31 1.48
N ASN A 70 -20.27 -6.29 1.46
CA ASN A 70 -21.69 -6.44 1.09
C ASN A 70 -21.94 -6.56 -0.42
N ILE A 71 -20.92 -6.34 -1.27
CA ILE A 71 -21.03 -6.50 -2.72
C ILE A 71 -20.74 -7.95 -3.09
N ALA A 72 -21.65 -8.63 -3.78
CA ALA A 72 -21.50 -10.04 -4.17
C ALA A 72 -20.43 -10.30 -5.26
N GLY A 73 -19.84 -9.24 -5.83
CA GLY A 73 -18.82 -9.30 -6.90
C GLY A 73 -17.43 -8.84 -6.45
N PRO A 74 -16.48 -8.73 -7.41
CA PRO A 74 -15.17 -8.18 -7.12
C PRO A 74 -15.27 -6.71 -6.70
N VAL A 75 -14.34 -6.25 -5.87
CA VAL A 75 -14.23 -4.85 -5.46
C VAL A 75 -12.75 -4.48 -5.35
N ILE A 76 -12.37 -3.29 -5.83
CA ILE A 76 -11.05 -2.70 -5.63
C ILE A 76 -11.15 -1.56 -4.62
N LEU A 77 -10.34 -1.61 -3.56
CA LEU A 77 -10.17 -0.58 -2.55
C LEU A 77 -8.78 0.05 -2.72
N ASP A 78 -8.72 1.35 -3.02
CA ASP A 78 -7.49 2.15 -3.10
C ASP A 78 -7.30 2.94 -1.79
N PHE A 79 -6.50 2.40 -0.86
CA PHE A 79 -6.18 3.04 0.41
C PHE A 79 -4.95 3.94 0.26
N ARG A 80 -5.13 5.24 0.38
CA ARG A 80 -4.01 6.19 0.45
C ARG A 80 -3.42 6.16 1.84
N VAL A 81 -2.19 5.68 1.95
CA VAL A 81 -1.45 5.54 3.20
C VAL A 81 -0.22 6.45 3.21
N SER A 82 0.43 6.58 4.36
CA SER A 82 1.68 7.34 4.50
C SER A 82 2.70 6.88 3.45
N ARG A 83 3.29 7.85 2.75
CA ARG A 83 4.24 7.57 1.66
C ARG A 83 5.54 6.96 2.18
N GLU A 84 5.97 7.40 3.35
CA GLU A 84 7.31 7.16 3.88
C GLU A 84 7.36 6.23 5.10
N GLU A 85 6.25 5.58 5.43
CA GLU A 85 6.22 4.58 6.50
C GLU A 85 7.15 3.40 6.20
N ASN A 86 7.92 2.97 7.20
CA ASN A 86 8.85 1.85 7.11
C ASN A 86 8.36 0.67 7.96
N VAL A 87 8.79 -0.54 7.59
CA VAL A 87 8.47 -1.76 8.34
C VAL A 87 9.56 -2.00 9.39
N PHE A 88 9.14 -2.04 10.65
CA PHE A 88 9.97 -2.37 11.80
C PHE A 88 9.29 -3.44 12.68
N PRO A 89 10.04 -4.21 13.48
CA PRO A 89 11.51 -4.26 13.57
C PRO A 89 12.16 -4.84 12.31
N MET A 90 13.42 -4.49 12.04
CA MET A 90 14.18 -5.01 10.90
C MET A 90 15.56 -5.53 11.35
N VAL A 91 15.92 -6.75 10.93
CA VAL A 91 17.30 -7.26 11.05
C VAL A 91 18.01 -7.01 9.71
N PRO A 92 19.09 -6.19 9.67
CA PRO A 92 19.83 -5.94 8.44
C PRO A 92 20.47 -7.20 7.84
N ALA A 93 20.72 -7.17 6.53
CA ALA A 93 21.43 -8.27 5.88
C ALA A 93 22.81 -8.48 6.52
N GLY A 94 23.10 -9.72 6.93
CA GLY A 94 24.35 -10.09 7.59
C GLY A 94 24.40 -9.84 9.09
N ALA A 95 23.36 -9.25 9.70
CA ALA A 95 23.27 -9.06 11.15
C ALA A 95 22.71 -10.30 11.86
N ALA A 96 23.04 -10.46 13.14
CA ALA A 96 22.44 -11.49 13.99
C ALA A 96 20.99 -11.11 14.38
N LEU A 97 20.15 -12.10 14.73
CA LEU A 97 18.73 -11.84 15.06
C LEU A 97 18.52 -10.91 16.26
N ASN A 98 19.50 -10.76 17.15
CA ASN A 98 19.46 -9.83 18.27
C ASN A 98 19.96 -8.42 17.92
N GLN A 99 20.41 -8.18 16.68
CA GLN A 99 20.86 -6.88 16.17
C GLN A 99 19.74 -6.24 15.34
N ILE A 100 18.74 -5.73 16.06
CA ILE A 100 17.50 -5.21 15.48
C ILE A 100 17.60 -3.69 15.30
N ILE A 101 17.16 -3.18 14.15
CA ILE A 101 16.81 -1.77 13.96
C ILE A 101 15.38 -1.57 14.43
N GLU A 102 15.21 -0.71 15.44
CA GLU A 102 13.92 -0.23 15.91
C GLU A 102 13.50 1.03 15.14
N GLY A 103 12.20 1.25 15.01
CA GLY A 103 11.68 2.48 14.42
C GLY A 103 11.98 3.69 15.31
N LEU A 104 12.14 4.87 14.71
CA LEU A 104 12.04 6.11 15.45
C LEU A 104 10.59 6.21 15.95
N ALA A 105 10.40 6.13 17.27
CA ALA A 105 9.16 6.53 17.92
C ALA A 105 8.95 8.04 17.80
#